data_AF-A0A7K8KRK4-F1
#
_entry.id   AF-A0A7K8KRK4-F1
#
_cell.length_a   1.000
_cell.length_b   1.000
_cell.length_c   1.000
_cell.angle_alpha   90.00
_cell.angle_beta   90.00
_cell.angle_gamma   90.00
#
_symmetry.space_group_name_H-M   'P 1'
#
loop_
_entity.id
_entity.type
_entity.pdbx_description
1 polymer ?
#
loop_
_entity_poly.entity_id
_entity_poly.type
_entity_poly.pdbx_seq_one_letter_code
_entity_poly.pdbx_strand_id
1 'polypeptide(L)'
;KICDPGLTSFEPEALGNLVEGMDFHRFYFENLLSKNNKPIHTTILNPHVHVIGEDAACIAYIRLTQYLDAQGRPRTSQSEETRVWHRRDGKWQNV
;
A
#
# COMPACT_ATOMS: atom_id res chain seq x y z
N LYS A 1 14.54 1.15 -2.34
CA LYS A 1 13.34 0.84 -3.14
C LYS A 1 12.68 -0.37 -2.48
N ILE A 2 11.50 -0.21 -1.90
CA ILE A 2 10.86 -1.22 -1.03
C ILE A 2 9.93 -2.17 -1.78
N CYS A 3 9.55 -1.85 -3.02
CA CYS A 3 8.77 -2.73 -3.87
C CYS A 3 9.67 -3.39 -4.93
N ASP A 4 9.41 -4.66 -5.21
CA ASP A 4 10.00 -5.39 -6.33
C ASP A 4 9.54 -4.76 -7.67
N PRO A 5 10.41 -4.67 -8.69
CA PRO A 5 10.01 -4.18 -10.02
C PRO A 5 8.87 -4.95 -10.68
N GLY A 6 8.69 -6.24 -10.34
CA GLY A 6 7.59 -7.11 -10.76
C GLY A 6 6.52 -7.31 -9.67
N LEU A 7 6.35 -6.33 -8.76
CA LEU A 7 5.28 -6.33 -7.77
C LEU A 7 3.93 -6.65 -8.42
N THR A 8 3.21 -7.61 -7.86
CA THR A 8 1.82 -7.88 -8.22
C THR A 8 0.87 -7.17 -7.26
N SER A 9 -0.29 -6.70 -7.72
CA SER A 9 -1.24 -5.99 -6.87
C SER A 9 -2.69 -6.26 -7.26
N PHE A 10 -3.53 -6.34 -6.23
CA PHE A 10 -4.98 -6.18 -6.32
C PHE A 10 -5.36 -4.98 -5.47
N GLU A 11 -5.92 -3.96 -6.11
CA GLU A 11 -6.40 -2.74 -5.46
C GLU A 11 -7.67 -2.24 -6.17
N PRO A 12 -8.51 -1.43 -5.50
CA PRO A 12 -9.76 -0.94 -6.08
C PRO A 12 -9.57 -0.27 -7.46
N GLU A 13 -8.47 0.45 -7.62
CA GLU A 13 -8.06 1.15 -8.84
C GLU A 13 -7.80 0.19 -10.02
N ALA A 14 -7.45 -1.07 -9.76
CA ALA A 14 -7.23 -2.10 -10.78
C ALA A 14 -8.56 -2.74 -11.28
N LEU A 15 -9.71 -2.31 -10.76
CA LEU A 15 -11.04 -2.73 -11.19
C LEU A 15 -11.22 -4.27 -11.23
N GLY A 16 -10.66 -4.96 -10.23
CA GLY A 16 -10.73 -6.42 -10.09
C GLY A 16 -9.72 -7.20 -10.93
N ASN A 17 -8.78 -6.54 -11.60
CA ASN A 17 -7.71 -7.19 -12.36
C ASN A 17 -6.42 -7.28 -11.54
N LEU A 18 -5.60 -8.29 -11.85
CA LEU A 18 -4.23 -8.37 -11.36
C LEU A 18 -3.36 -7.41 -12.18
N VAL A 19 -2.70 -6.47 -11.51
CA VAL A 19 -1.68 -5.61 -12.15
C VAL A 19 -0.28 -6.09 -11.76
N GLU A 20 0.66 -5.95 -12.68
CA GLU A 20 2.07 -6.29 -12.47
C GLU A 20 2.96 -5.08 -12.78
N GLY A 21 3.98 -4.91 -11.94
CA GLY A 21 4.99 -3.89 -12.08
C GLY A 21 4.62 -2.54 -11.46
N MET A 22 5.55 -1.59 -11.58
CA MET A 22 5.47 -0.32 -10.86
C MET A 22 4.81 0.81 -11.64
N ASP A 23 4.61 0.67 -12.95
CA ASP A 23 4.15 1.78 -13.79
C ASP A 23 2.68 2.14 -13.54
N PHE A 24 1.83 1.16 -13.20
CA PHE A 24 0.46 1.42 -12.77
C PHE A 24 0.40 2.36 -11.56
N HIS A 25 1.20 2.05 -10.53
CA HIS A 25 1.29 2.85 -9.31
C HIS A 25 1.98 4.19 -9.55
N ARG A 26 3.02 4.23 -10.40
CA ARG A 26 3.79 5.45 -10.75
C ARG A 26 2.87 6.57 -11.24
N PHE A 27 1.83 6.24 -12.01
CA PHE A 27 0.82 7.20 -12.45
C PHE A 27 0.25 8.05 -11.30
N TYR A 28 -0.05 7.45 -10.14
CA TYR A 28 -0.59 8.15 -8.98
C TYR A 28 0.45 9.04 -8.30
N PHE A 29 1.72 8.63 -8.28
CA PHE A 29 2.82 9.45 -7.74
C PHE A 29 3.01 10.73 -8.57
N GLU A 30 3.03 10.59 -9.88
CA GLU A 30 3.30 11.71 -10.80
C GLU A 30 2.13 12.70 -10.87
N ASN A 31 0.89 12.23 -10.68
CA ASN A 31 -0.31 13.02 -10.92
C ASN A 31 -1.05 13.54 -9.67
N LEU A 32 -0.82 12.97 -8.47
CA LEU A 32 -1.56 13.33 -7.24
C LEU A 32 -0.70 13.90 -6.11
N LEU A 33 0.51 13.38 -5.88
CA LEU A 33 1.30 13.74 -4.68
C LEU A 33 1.75 15.21 -4.67
N SER A 34 1.99 15.81 -5.83
CA SER A 34 2.39 17.22 -5.95
C SER A 34 1.23 18.20 -5.85
N LYS A 35 -0.03 17.72 -5.86
CA LYS A 35 -1.23 18.56 -5.96
C LYS A 35 -2.10 18.58 -4.71
N ASN A 36 -1.85 17.71 -3.73
CA ASN A 36 -2.70 17.58 -2.55
C ASN A 36 -2.04 18.16 -1.29
N ASN A 37 -2.35 19.42 -0.97
CA ASN A 37 -1.84 20.12 0.22
C ASN A 37 -2.69 19.86 1.49
N LYS A 38 -3.69 18.97 1.43
CA LYS A 38 -4.55 18.69 2.58
C LYS A 38 -3.87 17.71 3.54
N PRO A 39 -4.03 17.88 4.87
CA PRO A 39 -3.47 16.95 5.83
C PRO A 39 -4.11 15.57 5.69
N ILE A 40 -3.26 14.54 5.68
CA ILE A 40 -3.64 13.13 5.68
C ILE A 40 -2.91 12.45 6.85
N HIS A 41 -3.64 11.72 7.68
CA HIS A 41 -3.08 10.92 8.76
C HIS A 41 -3.45 9.44 8.54
N THR A 42 -2.46 8.55 8.60
CA THR A 42 -2.65 7.11 8.42
C THR A 42 -2.28 6.35 9.68
N THR A 43 -3.13 5.42 10.10
CA THR A 43 -2.90 4.53 11.25
C THR A 43 -3.02 3.08 10.80
N ILE A 44 -2.06 2.25 11.22
CA ILE A 44 -2.10 0.79 11.01
C ILE A 44 -2.64 0.15 12.29
N LEU A 45 -3.75 -0.57 12.18
CA LEU A 45 -4.37 -1.28 13.28
C LEU A 45 -4.08 -2.77 13.20
N ASN A 46 -3.81 -3.35 14.37
CA ASN A 46 -3.66 -4.80 14.59
C ASN A 46 -2.79 -5.49 13.53
N PRO A 47 -1.55 -5.02 13.27
CA PRO A 47 -0.69 -5.66 12.30
C PRO A 47 -0.38 -7.10 12.71
N HIS A 48 -0.72 -8.05 11.85
CA HIS A 48 -0.46 -9.47 12.07
C HIS A 48 0.55 -9.97 11.03
N VAL A 49 1.68 -10.51 11.50
CA VAL A 49 2.77 -10.97 10.66
C VAL A 49 2.87 -12.49 10.74
N HIS A 50 2.89 -13.15 9.58
CA HIS A 50 3.22 -14.56 9.41
C HIS A 50 4.57 -14.68 8.71
N VAL A 51 5.56 -15.26 9.38
CA VAL A 51 6.83 -15.64 8.76
C VAL A 51 6.65 -16.97 8.05
N ILE A 52 7.11 -17.07 6.80
CA ILE A 52 6.99 -18.25 5.95
C ILE A 52 8.39 -18.65 5.49
N GLY A 53 8.95 -19.70 6.09
CA GLY A 53 10.34 -20.10 5.84
C GLY A 53 11.34 -19.04 6.30
N GLU A 54 12.50 -18.98 5.66
CA GLU A 54 13.61 -18.09 6.05
C GLU A 54 13.53 -16.71 5.41
N ASP A 55 12.96 -16.61 4.21
CA ASP A 55 13.05 -15.42 3.35
C ASP A 55 11.70 -14.86 2.92
N ALA A 56 10.58 -15.35 3.45
CA ALA A 56 9.27 -14.79 3.15
C ALA A 56 8.50 -14.41 4.41
N ALA A 57 7.68 -13.37 4.31
CA ALA A 57 6.74 -12.97 5.33
C ALA A 57 5.48 -12.41 4.69
N CYS A 58 4.33 -12.66 5.29
CA CYS A 58 3.07 -12.03 4.95
C CYS A 58 2.63 -11.17 6.12
N ILE A 59 2.21 -9.93 5.85
CA ILE A 59 1.59 -9.06 6.84
C ILE A 59 0.18 -8.69 6.39
N ALA A 60 -0.78 -8.80 7.31
CA ALA A 60 -2.14 -8.33 7.12
C ALA A 60 -2.48 -7.32 8.21
N TYR A 61 -3.18 -6.25 7.85
CA TYR A 61 -3.60 -5.20 8.78
C TYR A 61 -4.80 -4.42 8.25
N ILE A 62 -5.42 -3.66 9.15
CA ILE A 62 -6.40 -2.65 8.78
C ILE A 62 -5.69 -1.30 8.71
N ARG A 63 -5.84 -0.59 7.59
CA ARG A 63 -5.36 0.78 7.44
C ARG A 63 -6.53 1.75 7.61
N LEU A 64 -6.41 2.65 8.59
CA LEU A 64 -7.29 3.80 8.70
C LEU A 64 -6.59 5.03 8.13
N THR A 65 -7.29 5.75 7.24
CA THR A 65 -6.82 7.01 6.66
C THR A 65 -7.80 8.12 7.00
N GLN A 66 -7.35 9.08 7.79
CA GLN A 66 -8.08 10.30 8.13
C GLN A 66 -7.65 11.43 7.21
N TYR A 67 -8.60 12.16 6.62
CA TYR A 67 -8.34 13.23 5.68
C TYR A 67 -9.45 14.29 5.71
N LEU A 68 -9.22 15.45 5.10
CA LEU A 68 -10.25 16.48 4.90
C LEU A 68 -10.87 16.36 3.50
N ASP A 69 -12.20 16.31 3.42
CA ASP A 69 -12.93 16.27 2.15
C ASP A 69 -12.86 17.61 1.37
N ALA A 70 -13.54 17.70 0.22
CA ALA A 70 -13.59 18.91 -0.59
C ALA A 70 -14.15 20.13 0.18
N GLN A 71 -15.03 19.90 1.15
CA GLN A 71 -15.66 20.92 1.99
C GLN A 71 -14.87 21.20 3.29
N GLY A 72 -13.71 20.58 3.47
CA GLY A 72 -12.87 20.75 4.66
C GLY A 72 -13.36 19.97 5.88
N ARG A 73 -14.29 19.02 5.71
CA ARG A 73 -14.81 18.20 6.82
C ARG A 73 -13.91 16.97 7.02
N PRO A 74 -13.63 16.59 8.28
CA PRO A 74 -12.86 15.39 8.56
C PRO A 74 -13.64 14.14 8.15
N ARG A 75 -12.96 13.22 7.46
CA ARG A 75 -13.46 11.90 7.07
C ARG A 75 -12.43 10.84 7.46
N THR A 76 -12.91 9.62 7.61
CA THR A 76 -12.08 8.43 7.79
C THR A 76 -12.46 7.41 6.73
N SER A 77 -11.45 6.82 6.10
CA SER A 77 -11.59 5.65 5.24
C SER A 77 -10.86 4.48 5.89
N GLN A 78 -11.40 3.28 5.70
CA GLN A 78 -10.78 2.01 6.09
C GLN A 78 -10.43 1.23 4.82
N SER A 79 -9.30 0.52 4.85
CA SER A 79 -8.98 -0.54 3.91
C SER A 79 -8.32 -1.73 4.62
N GLU A 80 -8.67 -2.94 4.19
CA GLU A 80 -7.98 -4.17 4.53
C GLU A 80 -6.79 -4.35 3.59
N GLU A 81 -5.57 -4.41 4.12
CA GLU A 81 -4.36 -4.57 3.30
C GLU A 81 -3.63 -5.86 3.68
N THR A 82 -3.21 -6.61 2.66
CA THR A 82 -2.28 -7.74 2.78
C THR A 82 -1.06 -7.45 1.91
N ARG A 83 0.13 -7.64 2.47
CA ARG A 83 1.40 -7.45 1.76
C ARG A 83 2.28 -8.66 1.95
N VAL A 84 2.83 -9.16 0.86
CA VAL A 84 3.80 -10.26 0.88
C VAL A 84 5.19 -9.66 0.68
N TRP A 85 6.10 -10.05 1.56
CA TRP A 85 7.47 -9.60 1.55
C TRP A 85 8.38 -10.79 1.29
N HIS A 86 9.36 -10.58 0.42
CA HIS A 86 10.41 -11.54 0.15
C HIS A 86 11.77 -10.89 0.40
N ARG A 87 12.66 -11.61 1.05
CA ARG A 87 14.01 -11.16 1.40
C ARG A 87 14.98 -11.69 0.35
N ARG A 88 15.62 -10.77 -0.39
CA ARG A 88 16.70 -11.09 -1.34
C ARG A 88 17.93 -10.29 -0.97
N ASP A 89 19.09 -10.95 -0.90
CA ASP A 89 20.37 -10.33 -0.52
C ASP A 89 20.28 -9.51 0.78
N GLY A 90 19.56 -10.05 1.77
CA GLY A 90 19.34 -9.42 3.08
C GLY A 90 18.35 -8.26 3.09
N LYS A 91 17.67 -7.95 1.97
CA LYS A 91 16.72 -6.84 1.86
C LYS A 91 15.30 -7.35 1.65
N TRP A 92 14.38 -6.90 2.50
CA TRP A 92 12.95 -7.15 2.34
C TRP A 92 12.36 -6.26 1.25
N GLN A 93 11.64 -6.86 0.31
CA GLN A 93 10.89 -6.17 -0.72
C GLN A 93 9.45 -6.69 -0.76
N ASN A 94 8.49 -5.79 -0.94
CA ASN A 94 7.10 -6.13 -1.21
C ASN A 94 7.00 -6.71 -2.63
N VAL A 95 6.39 -7.89 -2.77
CA VAL A 95 6.25 -8.66 -4.03
C VAL A 95 4.79 -8.88 -4.39
#